data_AF-A0A142Y6W6-F1
#
_entry.id   AF-A0A142Y6W6-F1
#
_cell.length_a   1.000
_cell.length_b   1.000
_cell.length_c   1.000
_cell.angle_alpha   90.00
_cell.angle_beta   90.00
_cell.angle_gamma   90.00
#
_symmetry.space_group_name_H-M   'P 1'
#
loop_
_entity.id
_entity.type
_entity.pdbx_description
1 polymer ?
#
loop_
_entity_poly.entity_id
_entity_poly.type
_entity_poly.pdbx_seq_one_letter_code
_entity_poly.pdbx_strand_id
1 'polypeptide(L)'
;MKETAYLLQSVLVSLWWLGLASDQVFFSAFQFEEIPPSAFWAFLIPDLLLIAGLSAIRAHIQTTSIEHVILGAFAYATLYCLNATILTASGFLPTGLMLIGLAYNSFLTFNASFFRVCSTTMTWNVIKTLIQVVCIWILALVLIPYVILDAFDALMHPSMGPSLGVGLFLFGSFSVLGLTSAFFMVRDGNGTPLPLDQTNNLVVSGPYQYVRNPMAIAGIGQGMALSVIFQSVPILIYSVLGALVWHVVVRPSEERDLALRFGEPYEVYRRQVSCWIPTLSRRPS
;
A
#
# COMPACT_ATOMS: atom_id res chain seq x y z
N MET A 1 -2.52 -3.35 16.84
CA MET A 1 -2.61 -2.70 15.51
C MET A 1 -1.49 -1.69 15.31
N LYS A 2 -1.50 -0.56 16.05
CA LYS A 2 -0.43 0.45 15.93
C LYS A 2 0.96 -0.10 16.29
N GLU A 3 1.05 -1.00 17.27
CA GLU A 3 2.33 -1.57 17.73
C GLU A 3 3.07 -2.32 16.62
N THR A 4 2.40 -3.30 15.98
CA THR A 4 2.97 -4.06 14.86
C THR A 4 3.31 -3.17 13.67
N ALA A 5 2.50 -2.14 13.43
CA ALA A 5 2.74 -1.14 12.38
C ALA A 5 4.04 -0.34 12.64
N TYR A 6 4.23 0.18 13.87
CA TYR A 6 5.44 0.89 14.25
C TYR A 6 6.68 -0.03 14.32
N LEU A 7 6.54 -1.30 14.74
CA LEU A 7 7.64 -2.28 14.65
C LEU A 7 8.06 -2.51 13.20
N LEU A 8 7.08 -2.71 12.31
CA LEU A 8 7.35 -2.88 10.88
C LEU A 8 8.07 -1.64 10.32
N GLN A 9 7.60 -0.44 10.64
CA GLN A 9 8.26 0.81 10.23
C GLN A 9 9.70 0.89 10.72
N SER A 10 9.96 0.56 12.00
CA SER A 10 11.30 0.56 12.58
C SER A 10 12.25 -0.38 11.82
N VAL A 11 11.78 -1.60 11.52
CA VAL A 11 12.54 -2.59 10.76
C VAL A 11 12.79 -2.12 9.33
N LEU A 12 11.76 -1.62 8.63
CA LEU A 12 11.88 -1.17 7.25
C LEU A 12 12.86 0.00 7.09
N VAL A 13 12.79 1.00 7.97
CA VAL A 13 13.72 2.15 7.94
C VAL A 13 15.15 1.71 8.24
N SER A 14 15.34 0.80 9.20
CA SER A 14 16.67 0.26 9.53
C SER A 14 17.24 -0.55 8.36
N LEU A 15 16.44 -1.41 7.73
CA LEU A 15 16.85 -2.19 6.56
C LEU A 15 17.13 -1.31 5.35
N TRP A 16 16.37 -0.23 5.17
CA TRP A 16 16.60 0.74 4.09
C TRP A 16 17.95 1.43 4.24
N TRP A 17 18.28 1.94 5.44
CA TRP A 17 19.59 2.52 5.71
C TRP A 17 20.74 1.52 5.56
N LEU A 18 20.54 0.27 5.99
CA LEU A 18 21.51 -0.81 5.76
C LEU A 18 21.71 -1.07 4.26
N GLY A 19 20.62 -1.09 3.47
CA GLY A 19 20.67 -1.24 2.02
C GLY A 19 21.46 -0.12 1.35
N LEU A 20 21.18 1.14 1.71
CA LEU A 20 21.89 2.31 1.20
C LEU A 20 23.40 2.28 1.53
N ALA A 21 23.76 1.76 2.70
CA ALA A 21 25.16 1.64 3.11
C ALA A 21 25.89 0.46 2.42
N SER A 22 25.15 -0.56 1.98
CA SER A 22 25.73 -1.82 1.51
C SER A 22 25.81 -1.93 -0.02
N ASP A 23 24.93 -1.26 -0.76
CA ASP A 23 24.82 -1.41 -2.21
C ASP A 23 24.80 -0.06 -2.93
N GLN A 24 25.77 0.15 -3.82
CA GLN A 24 25.94 1.42 -4.53
C GLN A 24 24.83 1.70 -5.55
N VAL A 25 24.28 0.65 -6.18
CA VAL A 25 23.20 0.78 -7.17
C VAL A 25 21.91 1.19 -6.47
N PHE A 26 21.63 0.57 -5.32
CA PHE A 26 20.54 0.95 -4.44
C PHE A 26 20.74 2.38 -3.93
N PHE A 27 21.94 2.76 -3.51
CA PHE A 27 22.22 4.13 -3.11
C PHE A 27 21.93 5.13 -4.23
N SER A 28 22.39 4.89 -5.46
CA SER A 28 22.15 5.78 -6.61
C SER A 28 20.67 5.92 -6.95
N ALA A 29 19.86 4.86 -6.80
CA ALA A 29 18.42 4.92 -7.06
C ALA A 29 17.66 5.88 -6.12
N PHE A 30 18.23 6.20 -4.95
CA PHE A 30 17.65 7.12 -3.97
C PHE A 30 18.37 8.47 -3.88
N GLN A 31 19.32 8.75 -4.77
CA GLN A 31 19.98 10.06 -4.84
C GLN A 31 19.16 11.07 -5.64
N PHE A 32 19.47 12.35 -5.41
CA PHE A 32 19.01 13.47 -6.23
C PHE A 32 20.21 13.93 -7.07
N GLU A 33 19.98 14.29 -8.32
CA GLU A 33 20.97 14.95 -9.15
C GLU A 33 21.44 16.25 -8.47
N GLU A 34 22.72 16.61 -8.62
CA GLU A 34 23.33 17.84 -8.08
C GLU A 34 23.38 17.98 -6.53
N ILE A 35 22.67 17.14 -5.77
CA ILE A 35 22.74 17.15 -4.30
C ILE A 35 23.91 16.26 -3.85
N PRO A 36 24.82 16.78 -3.00
CA PRO A 36 25.95 15.99 -2.56
C PRO A 36 25.48 14.84 -1.65
N PRO A 37 26.08 13.64 -1.77
CA PRO A 37 25.80 12.50 -0.89
C PRO A 37 25.88 12.81 0.61
N SER A 38 26.72 13.77 1.00
CA SER A 38 26.85 14.21 2.40
C SER A 38 25.54 14.78 2.97
N ALA A 39 24.74 15.46 2.14
CA ALA A 39 23.44 15.98 2.57
C ALA A 39 22.47 14.84 2.88
N PHE A 40 22.54 13.75 2.11
CA PHE A 40 21.74 12.56 2.34
C PHE A 40 22.17 11.83 3.63
N TRP A 41 23.48 11.63 3.83
CA TRP A 41 24.01 11.01 5.06
C TRP A 41 23.74 11.81 6.34
N ALA A 42 23.46 13.12 6.24
CA ALA A 42 23.05 13.93 7.38
C ALA A 42 21.71 13.47 8.00
N PHE A 43 20.86 12.77 7.23
CA PHE A 43 19.58 12.21 7.71
C PHE A 43 19.73 10.86 8.42
N LEU A 44 20.87 10.16 8.31
CA LEU A 44 21.06 8.83 8.90
C LEU A 44 20.77 8.81 10.41
N ILE A 45 21.43 9.69 11.17
CA ILE A 45 21.29 9.71 12.62
C ILE A 45 19.88 10.16 13.04
N PRO A 46 19.33 11.27 12.50
CA PRO A 46 17.94 11.66 12.75
C PRO A 46 16.94 10.56 12.46
N ASP A 47 17.05 9.85 11.33
CA ASP A 47 16.11 8.80 10.94
C ASP A 47 16.21 7.60 11.89
N LEU A 48 17.42 7.15 12.22
CA LEU A 48 17.61 6.03 13.14
C LEU A 48 17.09 6.35 14.55
N LEU A 49 17.23 7.58 15.02
CA LEU A 49 16.77 7.98 16.35
C LEU A 49 15.27 8.32 16.38
N LEU A 50 14.85 9.26 15.53
CA LEU A 50 13.51 9.86 15.57
C LEU A 50 12.47 9.05 14.81
N ILE A 51 12.87 8.27 13.80
CA ILE A 51 11.96 7.42 13.06
C ILE A 51 12.08 5.98 13.55
N ALA A 52 13.20 5.31 13.33
CA ALA A 52 13.33 3.89 13.65
C ALA A 52 13.29 3.63 15.17
N GLY A 53 14.08 4.36 15.95
CA GLY A 53 14.18 4.23 17.41
C GLY A 53 12.88 4.57 18.11
N LEU A 54 12.31 5.74 17.83
CA LEU A 54 11.01 6.12 18.40
C LEU A 54 9.88 5.21 17.94
N SER A 55 9.91 4.65 16.73
CA SER A 55 8.90 3.65 16.31
C SER A 55 9.01 2.36 17.12
N ALA A 56 10.23 1.87 17.39
CA ALA A 56 10.44 0.72 18.28
C ALA A 56 9.98 1.00 19.72
N ILE A 57 10.24 2.21 20.22
CA ILE A 57 9.76 2.63 21.55
C ILE A 57 8.23 2.75 21.55
N ARG A 58 7.64 3.38 20.52
CA ARG A 58 6.19 3.54 20.37
C ARG A 58 5.49 2.19 20.33
N ALA A 59 6.12 1.15 19.83
CA ALA A 59 5.55 -0.19 19.84
C ALA A 59 5.34 -0.76 21.26
N HIS A 60 6.12 -0.30 22.24
CA HIS A 60 6.05 -0.77 23.62
C HIS A 60 5.41 0.25 24.57
N ILE A 61 5.52 1.55 24.25
CA ILE A 61 5.01 2.66 25.06
C ILE A 61 3.94 3.41 24.26
N GLN A 62 2.68 3.33 24.74
CA GLN A 62 1.53 3.85 24.02
C GLN A 62 1.25 5.34 24.23
N THR A 63 2.23 6.19 23.94
CA THR A 63 2.10 7.65 24.09
C THR A 63 1.84 8.33 22.75
N THR A 64 0.81 9.17 22.68
CA THR A 64 0.45 9.95 21.48
C THR A 64 1.53 10.97 21.11
N SER A 65 2.24 11.54 22.10
CA SER A 65 3.35 12.47 21.83
C SER A 65 4.42 11.88 20.93
N ILE A 66 4.74 10.58 21.10
CA ILE A 66 5.74 9.91 20.26
C ILE A 66 5.24 9.79 18.81
N GLU A 67 3.94 9.53 18.60
CA GLU A 67 3.34 9.49 17.26
C GLU A 67 3.50 10.84 16.53
N HIS A 68 3.25 11.96 17.23
CA HIS A 68 3.40 13.30 16.64
C HIS A 68 4.85 13.65 16.33
N VAL A 69 5.81 13.21 17.16
CA VAL A 69 7.24 13.42 16.89
C VAL A 69 7.67 12.63 15.66
N ILE A 70 7.27 11.36 15.54
CA ILE A 70 7.54 10.54 14.35
C ILE A 70 6.91 11.17 13.10
N LEU A 71 5.65 11.62 13.20
CA LEU A 71 4.95 12.29 12.10
C LEU A 71 5.66 13.59 11.68
N GLY A 72 6.13 14.38 12.64
CA GLY A 72 6.90 15.60 12.40
C GLY A 72 8.25 15.31 11.71
N ALA A 73 8.94 14.24 12.11
CA ALA A 73 10.17 13.81 11.47
C ALA A 73 9.94 13.43 10.00
N PHE A 74 8.90 12.64 9.71
CA PHE A 74 8.50 12.32 8.32
C PHE A 74 8.10 13.56 7.53
N ALA A 75 7.36 14.50 8.14
CA ALA A 75 6.94 15.73 7.48
C ALA A 75 8.15 16.59 7.08
N TYR A 76 9.13 16.72 7.97
CA TYR A 76 10.36 17.46 7.69
C TYR A 76 11.18 16.79 6.57
N ALA A 77 11.40 15.48 6.64
CA ALA A 77 12.11 14.73 5.59
C ALA A 77 11.38 14.83 4.24
N THR A 78 10.04 14.76 4.24
CA THR A 78 9.22 14.90 3.03
C THR A 78 9.34 16.29 2.42
N LEU A 79 9.33 17.35 3.23
CA LEU A 79 9.56 18.71 2.75
C LEU A 79 10.94 18.88 2.13
N TYR A 80 11.97 18.28 2.73
CA TYR A 80 13.31 18.27 2.17
C TYR A 80 13.35 17.58 0.80
N CYS A 81 12.79 16.36 0.68
CA CYS A 81 12.76 15.62 -0.57
C CYS A 81 11.93 16.32 -1.65
N LEU A 82 10.77 16.91 -1.30
CA LEU A 82 9.98 17.71 -2.23
C LEU A 82 10.78 18.90 -2.76
N ASN A 83 11.44 19.65 -1.89
CA ASN A 83 12.28 20.77 -2.29
C ASN A 83 13.44 20.31 -3.18
N ALA A 84 14.11 19.21 -2.82
CA ALA A 84 15.17 18.61 -3.61
C ALA A 84 14.70 18.19 -5.02
N THR A 85 13.55 17.52 -5.13
CA THR A 85 12.97 17.15 -6.43
C THR A 85 12.58 18.38 -7.26
N ILE A 86 12.04 19.43 -6.64
CA ILE A 86 11.69 20.67 -7.36
C ILE A 86 12.94 21.37 -7.91
N LEU A 87 14.02 21.43 -7.13
CA LEU A 87 15.25 22.10 -7.52
C LEU A 87 16.03 21.34 -8.61
N THR A 88 16.04 20.01 -8.53
CA THR A 88 16.90 19.15 -9.36
C THR A 88 16.14 18.46 -10.49
N ALA A 89 14.80 18.56 -10.50
CA ALA A 89 13.92 17.79 -11.38
C ALA A 89 14.18 16.26 -11.34
N SER A 90 14.70 15.75 -10.22
CA SER A 90 15.13 14.36 -10.04
C SER A 90 14.70 13.77 -8.68
N GLY A 91 15.06 12.51 -8.39
CA GLY A 91 14.78 11.89 -7.09
C GLY A 91 13.29 11.61 -6.85
N PHE A 92 12.55 11.24 -7.89
CA PHE A 92 11.12 10.91 -7.75
C PHE A 92 10.86 9.72 -6.84
N LEU A 93 11.77 8.73 -6.82
CA LEU A 93 11.68 7.55 -5.96
C LEU A 93 11.80 7.89 -4.45
N PRO A 94 12.87 8.56 -3.97
CA PRO A 94 12.98 8.94 -2.55
C PRO A 94 11.85 9.88 -2.13
N THR A 95 11.47 10.84 -2.97
CA THR A 95 10.35 11.76 -2.68
C THR A 95 9.02 11.04 -2.58
N GLY A 96 8.74 10.11 -3.51
CA GLY A 96 7.54 9.27 -3.47
C GLY A 96 7.50 8.40 -2.21
N LEU A 97 8.62 7.79 -1.84
CA LEU A 97 8.72 6.99 -0.61
C LEU A 97 8.44 7.83 0.64
N MET A 98 8.97 9.06 0.71
CA MET A 98 8.71 9.96 1.84
C MET A 98 7.25 10.41 1.91
N LEU A 99 6.63 10.74 0.78
CA LEU A 99 5.20 11.05 0.72
C LEU A 99 4.32 9.88 1.21
N ILE A 100 4.65 8.65 0.80
CA ILE A 100 3.96 7.44 1.27
C ILE A 100 4.18 7.25 2.78
N GLY A 101 5.40 7.45 3.28
CA GLY A 101 5.72 7.38 4.70
C GLY A 101 4.96 8.42 5.54
N LEU A 102 4.84 9.65 5.04
CA LEU A 102 4.05 10.71 5.67
C LEU A 102 2.56 10.37 5.69
N ALA A 103 2.01 9.88 4.58
CA ALA A 103 0.62 9.44 4.49
C ALA A 103 0.34 8.28 5.45
N TYR A 104 1.25 7.31 5.53
CA TYR A 104 1.18 6.19 6.46
C TYR A 104 1.14 6.62 7.92
N ASN A 105 2.06 7.51 8.34
CA ASN A 105 2.08 8.01 9.72
C ASN A 105 0.90 8.92 10.03
N SER A 106 0.39 9.66 9.03
CA SER A 106 -0.85 10.43 9.16
C SER A 106 -2.05 9.51 9.40
N PHE A 107 -2.13 8.40 8.65
CA PHE A 107 -3.15 7.38 8.84
C PHE A 107 -3.06 6.74 10.23
N LEU A 108 -1.86 6.39 10.70
CA LEU A 108 -1.69 5.83 12.04
C LEU A 108 -2.10 6.84 13.13
N THR A 109 -1.73 8.10 13.00
CA THR A 109 -2.00 9.14 14.00
C THR A 109 -3.51 9.48 14.04
N PHE A 110 -4.13 9.66 12.87
CA PHE A 110 -5.50 10.18 12.73
C PHE A 110 -6.54 9.16 12.26
N ASN A 111 -6.30 7.85 12.45
CA ASN A 111 -7.14 6.77 11.88
C ASN A 111 -8.66 6.96 12.10
N ALA A 112 -9.07 7.45 13.28
CA ALA A 112 -10.48 7.67 13.62
C ALA A 112 -11.20 8.70 12.73
N SER A 113 -10.47 9.60 12.08
CA SER A 113 -11.03 10.68 11.25
C SER A 113 -11.29 10.28 9.79
N PHE A 114 -10.77 9.13 9.35
CA PHE A 114 -10.85 8.68 7.94
C PHE A 114 -12.10 7.87 7.61
N PHE A 115 -12.83 7.37 8.61
CA PHE A 115 -14.05 6.59 8.39
C PHE A 115 -15.28 7.51 8.45
N ARG A 116 -15.95 7.69 7.31
CA ARG A 116 -17.24 8.39 7.22
C ARG A 116 -18.26 7.52 6.52
N VAL A 117 -19.48 7.52 7.05
CA VAL A 117 -20.61 6.80 6.46
C VAL A 117 -21.13 7.58 5.25
N CYS A 118 -21.33 6.88 4.12
CA CYS A 118 -21.81 7.47 2.88
C CYS A 118 -23.27 7.94 3.02
N SER A 119 -23.57 9.17 2.55
CA SER A 119 -24.93 9.73 2.48
C SER A 119 -25.37 10.07 1.05
N THR A 120 -24.62 9.63 0.02
CA THR A 120 -24.85 10.00 -1.39
C THR A 120 -25.65 8.98 -2.18
N THR A 121 -26.24 9.41 -3.30
CA THR A 121 -27.05 8.57 -4.19
C THR A 121 -26.22 7.51 -4.92
N MET A 122 -26.87 6.41 -5.32
CA MET A 122 -26.22 5.26 -5.97
C MET A 122 -25.39 5.62 -7.20
N THR A 123 -25.88 6.53 -8.06
CA THR A 123 -25.17 7.00 -9.26
C THR A 123 -23.88 7.74 -8.93
N TRP A 124 -23.88 8.58 -7.89
CA TRP A 124 -22.67 9.26 -7.42
C TRP A 124 -21.65 8.31 -6.82
N ASN A 125 -22.11 7.26 -6.12
CA ASN A 125 -21.22 6.24 -5.55
C ASN A 125 -20.50 5.45 -6.65
N VAL A 126 -21.17 5.15 -7.76
CA VAL A 126 -20.56 4.50 -8.93
C VAL A 126 -19.49 5.40 -9.56
N ILE A 127 -19.79 6.69 -9.79
CA ILE A 127 -18.83 7.64 -10.38
C ILE A 127 -17.59 7.79 -9.48
N LYS A 128 -17.78 7.99 -8.18
CA LYS A 128 -16.68 8.08 -7.20
C LYS A 128 -15.81 6.81 -7.23
N THR A 129 -16.44 5.64 -7.20
CA THR A 129 -15.74 4.35 -7.26
C THR A 129 -14.92 4.22 -8.55
N LEU A 130 -15.48 4.60 -9.70
CA LEU A 130 -14.77 4.53 -10.98
C LEU A 130 -13.56 5.46 -11.02
N ILE A 131 -13.75 6.74 -10.68
CA ILE A 131 -12.65 7.73 -10.62
C ILE A 131 -11.55 7.21 -9.71
N GLN A 132 -11.93 6.72 -8.54
CA GLN A 132 -11.00 6.27 -7.54
C GLN A 132 -10.24 4.99 -7.93
N VAL A 133 -10.94 3.99 -8.49
CA VAL A 133 -10.29 2.77 -9.01
C VAL A 133 -9.28 3.16 -10.07
N VAL A 134 -9.65 4.05 -10.99
CA VAL A 134 -8.75 4.57 -12.02
C VAL A 134 -7.55 5.29 -11.40
N CYS A 135 -7.75 6.19 -10.44
CA CYS A 135 -6.67 6.89 -9.76
C CYS A 135 -5.71 5.94 -9.02
N ILE A 136 -6.23 4.98 -8.27
CA ILE A 136 -5.41 4.00 -7.54
C ILE A 136 -4.65 3.11 -8.52
N TRP A 137 -5.28 2.68 -9.62
CA TRP A 137 -4.62 1.85 -10.61
C TRP A 137 -3.53 2.61 -11.34
N ILE A 138 -3.78 3.85 -11.76
CA ILE A 138 -2.75 4.70 -12.37
C ILE A 138 -1.60 4.90 -11.39
N LEU A 139 -1.88 5.24 -10.13
CA LEU A 139 -0.84 5.45 -9.13
C LEU A 139 -0.03 4.17 -8.86
N ALA A 140 -0.70 3.08 -8.52
CA ALA A 140 -0.07 1.87 -8.00
C ALA A 140 0.49 0.93 -9.09
N LEU A 141 -0.06 0.96 -10.30
CA LEU A 141 0.30 0.05 -11.41
C LEU A 141 1.00 0.76 -12.57
N VAL A 142 0.97 2.09 -12.63
CA VAL A 142 1.66 2.86 -13.68
C VAL A 142 2.72 3.77 -13.09
N LEU A 143 2.33 4.75 -12.27
CA LEU A 143 3.26 5.77 -11.77
C LEU A 143 4.35 5.19 -10.88
N ILE A 144 3.98 4.42 -9.84
CA ILE A 144 4.96 3.84 -8.92
C ILE A 144 5.90 2.86 -9.65
N PRO A 145 5.41 1.89 -10.45
CA PRO A 145 6.29 1.03 -11.24
C PRO A 145 7.18 1.81 -12.21
N TYR A 146 6.67 2.85 -12.86
CA TYR A 146 7.47 3.71 -13.74
C TYR A 146 8.62 4.38 -12.98
N VAL A 147 8.33 5.02 -11.84
CA VAL A 147 9.35 5.70 -11.01
C VAL A 147 10.38 4.71 -10.48
N ILE A 148 9.96 3.49 -10.12
CA ILE A 148 10.89 2.43 -9.70
C ILE A 148 11.76 1.98 -10.89
N LEU A 149 11.19 1.78 -12.07
CA LEU A 149 11.98 1.35 -13.23
C LEU A 149 12.96 2.43 -13.68
N ASP A 150 12.55 3.70 -13.65
CA ASP A 150 13.38 4.87 -13.96
C ASP A 150 14.57 4.96 -13.00
N ALA A 151 14.32 4.88 -11.69
CA ALA A 151 15.36 4.97 -10.67
C ALA A 151 16.39 3.81 -10.69
N PHE A 152 16.04 2.68 -11.30
CA PHE A 152 16.94 1.51 -11.44
C PHE A 152 17.41 1.31 -12.89
N ASP A 153 17.28 2.31 -13.76
CA ASP A 153 17.66 2.27 -15.19
C ASP A 153 17.06 1.08 -15.97
N ALA A 154 15.90 0.60 -15.52
CA ALA A 154 15.25 -0.61 -16.01
C ALA A 154 14.10 -0.32 -17.00
N LEU A 155 13.91 0.93 -17.41
CA LEU A 155 12.82 1.34 -18.32
C LEU A 155 12.90 0.68 -19.72
N MET A 156 14.08 0.25 -20.17
CA MET A 156 14.29 -0.06 -21.59
C MET A 156 13.98 -1.49 -22.04
N HIS A 157 13.61 -2.44 -21.17
CA HIS A 157 13.48 -3.84 -21.58
C HIS A 157 12.29 -4.58 -20.96
N PRO A 158 11.04 -4.38 -21.44
CA PRO A 158 10.02 -5.41 -21.27
C PRO A 158 10.55 -6.71 -21.89
N SER A 159 10.49 -7.79 -21.12
CA SER A 159 11.10 -9.05 -21.54
C SER A 159 10.41 -9.60 -22.79
N MET A 160 11.09 -9.67 -23.94
CA MET A 160 10.49 -10.18 -25.19
C MET A 160 10.43 -11.73 -25.24
N GLY A 161 10.21 -12.37 -24.09
CA GLY A 161 10.26 -13.83 -23.91
C GLY A 161 8.99 -14.42 -23.28
N PRO A 162 9.01 -15.71 -22.90
CA PRO A 162 7.88 -16.39 -22.26
C PRO A 162 7.36 -15.69 -21.00
N SER A 163 8.23 -14.96 -20.30
CA SER A 163 7.91 -14.13 -19.15
C SER A 163 6.86 -13.06 -19.45
N LEU A 164 6.87 -12.45 -20.64
CA LEU A 164 5.83 -11.49 -21.03
C LEU A 164 4.47 -12.17 -21.20
N GLY A 165 4.43 -13.35 -21.83
CA GLY A 165 3.20 -14.12 -21.97
C GLY A 165 2.61 -14.51 -20.62
N VAL A 166 3.45 -15.03 -19.71
CA VAL A 166 3.05 -15.36 -18.33
C VAL A 166 2.61 -14.12 -17.57
N GLY A 167 3.38 -13.04 -17.65
CA GLY A 167 3.09 -11.77 -16.97
C GLY A 167 1.78 -11.14 -17.43
N LEU A 168 1.52 -11.08 -18.73
CA LEU A 168 0.25 -10.59 -19.28
C LEU A 168 -0.93 -11.48 -18.90
N PHE A 169 -0.75 -12.80 -18.91
CA PHE A 169 -1.77 -13.74 -18.46
C PHE A 169 -2.12 -13.53 -16.98
N LEU A 170 -1.11 -13.41 -16.11
CA LEU A 170 -1.29 -13.12 -14.69
C LEU A 170 -1.98 -11.77 -14.49
N PHE A 171 -1.48 -10.72 -15.15
CA PHE A 171 -2.06 -9.38 -15.07
C PHE A 171 -3.53 -9.37 -15.50
N GLY A 172 -3.85 -10.03 -16.62
CA GLY A 172 -5.23 -10.18 -17.11
C GLY A 172 -6.11 -10.93 -16.12
N SER A 173 -5.62 -12.05 -15.57
CA SER A 173 -6.35 -12.86 -14.58
C SER A 173 -6.66 -12.07 -13.31
N PHE A 174 -5.68 -11.35 -12.76
CA PHE A 174 -5.89 -10.50 -11.59
C PHE A 174 -6.76 -9.28 -11.89
N SER A 175 -6.68 -8.72 -13.11
CA SER A 175 -7.59 -7.64 -13.54
C SER A 175 -9.03 -8.11 -13.59
N VAL A 176 -9.30 -9.32 -14.12
CA VAL A 176 -10.63 -9.93 -14.11
C VAL A 176 -11.11 -10.16 -12.68
N LEU A 177 -10.25 -10.66 -11.78
CA LEU A 177 -10.59 -10.81 -10.37
C LEU A 177 -10.94 -9.45 -9.72
N GLY A 178 -10.16 -8.41 -9.98
CA GLY A 178 -10.40 -7.06 -9.46
C GLY A 178 -11.72 -6.45 -9.96
N LEU A 179 -11.97 -6.53 -11.27
CA LEU A 179 -13.19 -6.00 -11.90
C LEU A 179 -14.44 -6.75 -11.45
N THR A 180 -14.38 -8.08 -11.38
CA THR A 180 -15.51 -8.89 -10.87
C THR A 180 -15.76 -8.59 -9.39
N SER A 181 -14.72 -8.43 -8.58
CA SER A 181 -14.86 -8.04 -7.17
C SER A 181 -15.48 -6.65 -7.00
N ALA A 182 -15.08 -5.67 -7.82
CA ALA A 182 -15.67 -4.34 -7.82
C ALA A 182 -17.14 -4.38 -8.24
N PHE A 183 -17.49 -5.18 -9.25
CA PHE A 183 -18.87 -5.37 -9.69
C PHE A 183 -19.78 -5.90 -8.57
N PHE A 184 -19.37 -6.97 -7.88
CA PHE A 184 -20.14 -7.52 -6.76
C PHE A 184 -20.22 -6.54 -5.57
N MET A 185 -19.16 -5.78 -5.32
CA MET A 185 -19.15 -4.75 -4.28
C MET A 185 -20.18 -3.65 -4.55
N VAL A 186 -20.27 -3.16 -5.79
CA VAL A 186 -21.25 -2.14 -6.20
C VAL A 186 -22.67 -2.71 -6.20
N ARG A 187 -22.84 -3.93 -6.72
CA ARG A 187 -24.16 -4.57 -6.86
C ARG A 187 -24.79 -4.88 -5.50
N ASP A 188 -24.02 -5.47 -4.58
CA ASP A 188 -24.57 -6.04 -3.34
C ASP A 188 -24.23 -5.18 -2.10
N GLY A 189 -23.22 -4.31 -2.19
CA GLY A 189 -22.68 -3.55 -1.04
C GLY A 189 -23.35 -2.20 -0.76
N ASN A 190 -24.11 -1.62 -1.69
CA ASN A 190 -24.75 -0.29 -1.53
C ASN A 190 -23.77 0.80 -1.01
N GLY A 191 -22.54 0.84 -1.51
CA GLY A 191 -21.51 1.85 -1.20
C GLY A 191 -20.23 1.59 -2.01
N THR A 192 -19.09 2.12 -1.59
CA THR A 192 -17.80 1.99 -2.30
C THR A 192 -16.77 1.19 -1.49
N PRO A 193 -15.71 0.67 -2.12
CA PRO A 193 -14.65 -0.06 -1.41
C PRO A 193 -13.72 0.82 -0.55
N LEU A 194 -13.90 2.14 -0.45
CA LEU A 194 -13.03 3.01 0.36
C LEU A 194 -13.45 3.13 1.83
N PRO A 195 -12.49 3.31 2.75
CA PRO A 195 -12.73 3.81 4.12
C PRO A 195 -13.56 5.09 4.19
N LEU A 196 -13.43 5.97 3.19
CA LEU A 196 -14.08 7.28 3.12
C LEU A 196 -15.54 7.23 2.62
N ASP A 197 -15.99 6.11 2.03
CA ASP A 197 -17.35 5.95 1.47
C ASP A 197 -17.77 4.45 1.49
N GLN A 198 -17.73 3.81 2.66
CA GLN A 198 -17.83 2.35 2.80
C GLN A 198 -19.20 1.75 2.45
N THR A 199 -19.22 0.46 2.09
CA THR A 199 -20.43 -0.31 1.79
C THR A 199 -21.36 -0.46 2.99
N ASN A 200 -22.66 -0.29 2.77
CA ASN A 200 -23.70 -0.40 3.79
C ASN A 200 -24.09 -1.85 4.10
N ASN A 201 -23.80 -2.77 3.19
CA ASN A 201 -24.09 -4.20 3.34
C ASN A 201 -22.80 -5.03 3.31
N LEU A 202 -22.82 -6.17 4.01
CA LEU A 202 -21.75 -7.15 3.97
C LEU A 202 -21.84 -7.97 2.67
N VAL A 203 -20.86 -7.80 1.79
CA VAL A 203 -20.80 -8.52 0.50
C VAL A 203 -20.12 -9.87 0.68
N VAL A 204 -20.87 -10.95 0.41
CA VAL A 204 -20.41 -12.34 0.57
C VAL A 204 -20.64 -13.18 -0.69
N SER A 205 -20.89 -12.53 -1.82
CA SER A 205 -21.21 -13.10 -3.13
C SER A 205 -20.02 -13.00 -4.10
N GLY A 206 -20.07 -13.74 -5.21
CA GLY A 206 -19.06 -13.60 -6.27
C GLY A 206 -17.67 -14.07 -5.86
N PRO A 207 -16.61 -13.26 -5.98
CA PRO A 207 -15.29 -13.60 -5.43
C PRO A 207 -15.23 -13.65 -3.90
N TYR A 208 -16.11 -12.92 -3.20
CA TYR A 208 -16.08 -12.79 -1.74
C TYR A 208 -16.51 -14.07 -0.99
N GLN A 209 -17.18 -15.02 -1.66
CA GLN A 209 -17.43 -16.35 -1.06
C GLN A 209 -16.17 -17.20 -0.91
N TYR A 210 -15.12 -16.92 -1.70
CA TYR A 210 -13.90 -17.72 -1.70
C TYR A 210 -12.77 -17.08 -0.88
N VAL A 211 -12.67 -15.76 -0.90
CA VAL A 211 -11.63 -15.00 -0.18
C VAL A 211 -12.22 -13.72 0.36
N ARG A 212 -11.79 -13.27 1.55
CA ARG A 212 -12.36 -12.06 2.16
C ARG A 212 -11.97 -10.77 1.47
N ASN A 213 -10.77 -10.72 0.89
CA ASN A 213 -10.21 -9.51 0.27
C ASN A 213 -9.71 -9.76 -1.16
N PRO A 214 -10.60 -10.13 -2.10
CA PRO A 214 -10.21 -10.44 -3.47
C PRO A 214 -9.62 -9.25 -4.22
N MET A 215 -10.03 -8.02 -3.88
CA MET A 215 -9.46 -6.80 -4.47
C MET A 215 -8.01 -6.56 -4.05
N ALA A 216 -7.65 -6.86 -2.80
CA ALA A 216 -6.26 -6.78 -2.34
C ALA A 216 -5.39 -7.81 -3.06
N ILE A 217 -5.89 -9.05 -3.21
CA ILE A 217 -5.23 -10.10 -3.99
C ILE A 217 -5.05 -9.68 -5.45
N ALA A 218 -6.07 -9.09 -6.07
CA ALA A 218 -5.98 -8.58 -7.43
C ALA A 218 -4.89 -7.50 -7.58
N GLY A 219 -4.89 -6.48 -6.73
CA GLY A 219 -3.91 -5.39 -6.80
C GLY A 219 -2.47 -5.87 -6.57
N ILE A 220 -2.24 -6.69 -5.55
CA ILE A 220 -0.91 -7.26 -5.25
C ILE A 220 -0.47 -8.19 -6.40
N GLY A 221 -1.38 -9.02 -6.90
CA GLY A 221 -1.12 -9.92 -8.02
C GLY A 221 -0.80 -9.19 -9.32
N GLN A 222 -1.45 -8.06 -9.60
CA GLN A 222 -1.11 -7.18 -10.72
C GLN A 222 0.30 -6.60 -10.57
N GLY A 223 0.68 -6.13 -9.37
CA GLY A 223 2.05 -5.69 -9.09
C GLY A 223 3.10 -6.78 -9.31
N MET A 224 2.82 -8.00 -8.82
CA MET A 224 3.68 -9.17 -9.07
C MET A 224 3.77 -9.51 -10.56
N ALA A 225 2.66 -9.41 -11.30
CA ALA A 225 2.67 -9.63 -12.74
C ALA A 225 3.55 -8.61 -13.47
N LEU A 226 3.53 -7.33 -13.07
CA LEU A 226 4.44 -6.31 -13.60
C LEU A 226 5.91 -6.67 -13.33
N SER A 227 6.23 -7.20 -12.14
CA SER A 227 7.60 -7.66 -11.85
C SER A 227 8.08 -8.75 -12.80
N VAL A 228 7.17 -9.63 -13.26
CA VAL A 228 7.47 -10.68 -14.25
C VAL A 228 7.62 -10.10 -15.65
N ILE A 229 6.76 -9.16 -16.04
CA ILE A 229 6.80 -8.50 -17.36
C ILE A 229 8.13 -7.76 -17.56
N PHE A 230 8.53 -6.98 -16.56
CA PHE A 230 9.74 -6.15 -16.56
C PHE A 230 10.98 -6.86 -16.01
N GLN A 231 10.86 -8.12 -15.55
CA GLN A 231 11.93 -8.86 -14.87
C GLN A 231 12.62 -8.04 -13.76
N SER A 232 11.82 -7.26 -13.03
CA SER A 232 12.30 -6.24 -12.10
C SER A 232 12.14 -6.70 -10.64
N VAL A 233 13.27 -7.00 -10.00
CA VAL A 233 13.34 -7.29 -8.57
C VAL A 233 12.82 -6.12 -7.71
N PRO A 234 13.13 -4.84 -8.03
CA PRO A 234 12.54 -3.70 -7.31
C PRO A 234 11.00 -3.68 -7.33
N ILE A 235 10.35 -3.96 -8.47
CA ILE A 235 8.88 -4.05 -8.53
C ILE A 235 8.35 -5.23 -7.70
N LEU A 236 9.06 -6.36 -7.69
CA LEU A 236 8.69 -7.51 -6.86
C LEU A 236 8.76 -7.14 -5.36
N ILE A 237 9.85 -6.50 -4.92
CA ILE A 237 10.02 -6.02 -3.55
C ILE A 237 8.89 -5.03 -3.20
N TYR A 238 8.60 -4.06 -4.06
CA TYR A 238 7.47 -3.13 -3.89
C TYR A 238 6.14 -3.87 -3.68
N SER A 239 5.85 -4.86 -4.50
CA SER A 239 4.59 -5.63 -4.44
C SER A 239 4.49 -6.44 -3.14
N VAL A 240 5.59 -7.05 -2.70
CA VAL A 240 5.66 -7.81 -1.44
C VAL A 240 5.55 -6.89 -0.22
N LEU A 241 6.23 -5.75 -0.23
CA LEU A 241 6.12 -4.75 0.83
C LEU A 241 4.70 -4.17 0.91
N GLY A 242 4.08 -3.89 -0.23
CA GLY A 242 2.68 -3.47 -0.29
C GLY A 242 1.73 -4.51 0.32
N ALA A 243 1.94 -5.79 0.00
CA ALA A 243 1.17 -6.89 0.61
C ALA A 243 1.35 -6.98 2.13
N LEU A 244 2.58 -6.82 2.61
CA LEU A 244 2.91 -6.84 4.04
C LEU A 244 2.27 -5.65 4.77
N VAL A 245 2.41 -4.43 4.25
CA VAL A 245 1.80 -3.22 4.81
C VAL A 245 0.28 -3.36 4.85
N TRP A 246 -0.33 -3.82 3.75
CA TRP A 246 -1.77 -4.05 3.69
C TRP A 246 -2.19 -5.08 4.75
N HIS A 247 -1.45 -6.18 4.91
CA HIS A 247 -1.77 -7.23 5.88
C HIS A 247 -1.67 -6.76 7.35
N VAL A 248 -0.67 -5.93 7.66
CA VAL A 248 -0.37 -5.49 9.04
C VAL A 248 -1.21 -4.28 9.44
N VAL A 249 -1.55 -3.40 8.49
CA VAL A 249 -2.17 -2.10 8.79
C VAL A 249 -3.60 -2.00 8.28
N VAL A 250 -3.79 -2.22 6.98
CA VAL A 250 -5.09 -1.99 6.33
C VAL A 250 -6.09 -3.06 6.77
N ARG A 251 -5.74 -4.33 6.60
CA ARG A 251 -6.59 -5.47 6.94
C ARG A 251 -7.12 -5.40 8.38
N PRO A 252 -6.30 -5.23 9.44
CA PRO A 252 -6.83 -5.20 10.80
C PRO A 252 -7.77 -4.02 11.06
N SER A 253 -7.54 -2.89 10.40
CA SER A 253 -8.43 -1.73 10.48
C SER A 253 -9.78 -2.02 9.81
N GLU A 254 -9.75 -2.59 8.60
CA GLU A 254 -10.94 -3.00 7.87
C GLU A 254 -11.73 -4.09 8.61
N GLU A 255 -11.08 -5.15 9.09
CA GLU A 255 -11.76 -6.24 9.81
C GLU A 255 -12.39 -5.75 11.11
N ARG A 256 -11.75 -4.81 11.82
CA ARG A 256 -12.30 -4.21 13.04
C ARG A 256 -13.54 -3.38 12.74
N ASP A 257 -13.49 -2.56 11.70
CA ASP A 257 -14.64 -1.76 11.27
C ASP A 257 -15.81 -2.67 10.85
N LEU A 258 -15.54 -3.69 10.04
CA LEU A 258 -16.55 -4.68 9.63
C LEU A 258 -17.17 -5.40 10.83
N ALA A 259 -16.37 -5.77 11.83
CA ALA A 259 -16.87 -6.40 13.05
C ALA A 259 -17.75 -5.45 13.89
N LEU A 260 -17.38 -4.16 13.98
CA LEU A 260 -18.17 -3.15 14.69
C LEU A 260 -19.52 -2.88 14.01
N ARG A 261 -19.54 -2.86 12.67
CA ARG A 261 -20.72 -2.49 11.89
C ARG A 261 -21.68 -3.64 11.65
N PHE A 262 -21.16 -4.82 11.34
CA PHE A 262 -21.97 -5.99 10.96
C PHE A 262 -22.06 -7.04 12.06
N GLY A 263 -21.25 -6.98 13.11
CA GLY A 263 -21.35 -7.86 14.28
C GLY A 263 -21.24 -9.35 13.94
N GLU A 264 -22.18 -10.14 14.48
CA GLU A 264 -22.19 -11.60 14.40
C GLU A 264 -22.21 -12.16 12.96
N PRO A 265 -23.01 -11.62 12.00
CA PRO A 265 -22.90 -11.97 10.58
C PRO A 265 -21.48 -11.92 10.01
N TYR A 266 -20.69 -10.92 10.36
CA TYR A 266 -19.31 -10.81 9.91
C TYR A 266 -18.40 -11.85 10.58
N GLU A 267 -18.61 -12.14 11.85
CA GLU A 267 -17.85 -13.17 12.56
C GLU A 267 -18.09 -14.57 11.99
N VAL A 268 -19.33 -14.90 11.62
CA VAL A 268 -19.65 -16.15 10.93
C VAL A 268 -18.94 -16.21 9.58
N TYR A 269 -19.01 -15.14 8.79
CA TYR A 269 -18.31 -15.05 7.51
C TYR A 269 -16.79 -15.18 7.66
N ARG A 270 -16.20 -14.51 8.66
CA ARG A 270 -14.76 -14.53 8.96
C ARG A 270 -14.24 -15.91 9.32
N ARG A 271 -15.06 -16.74 9.98
CA ARG A 271 -14.70 -18.13 10.30
C ARG A 271 -14.78 -19.05 9.10
N GLN A 272 -15.67 -18.77 8.15
CA GLN A 272 -15.90 -19.60 6.97
C GLN A 272 -14.93 -19.30 5.82
N VAL A 273 -14.55 -18.03 5.65
CA VAL A 273 -13.78 -17.57 4.49
C VAL A 273 -12.42 -17.05 4.94
N SER A 274 -11.35 -17.55 4.32
CA SER A 274 -9.99 -17.11 4.65
C SER A 274 -9.66 -15.75 4.02
N CYS A 275 -8.63 -15.07 4.54
CA CYS A 275 -8.25 -13.75 4.02
C CYS A 275 -7.57 -13.83 2.65
N TRP A 276 -6.69 -14.81 2.46
CA TRP A 276 -5.79 -14.89 1.29
C TRP A 276 -6.02 -16.14 0.43
N ILE A 277 -6.30 -17.27 1.08
CA ILE A 277 -6.37 -18.57 0.41
C ILE A 277 -7.83 -18.89 0.10
N PRO A 278 -8.18 -19.20 -1.16
CA PRO A 278 -9.55 -19.56 -1.52
C PRO A 278 -10.09 -20.71 -0.66
N THR A 279 -11.18 -20.47 0.06
CA THR A 279 -11.90 -21.52 0.78
C THR A 279 -12.94 -22.13 -0.15
N LEU A 280 -12.77 -23.42 -0.46
CA LEU A 280 -13.71 -24.20 -1.28
C LEU A 280 -14.88 -24.78 -0.46
N SER A 281 -15.03 -24.36 0.80
CA SER A 281 -16.08 -24.87 1.68
C SER A 281 -17.45 -24.46 1.14
N ARG A 282 -18.28 -25.44 0.74
CA ARG A 282 -19.69 -25.22 0.41
C ARG A 282 -20.39 -24.62 1.63
N ARG A 283 -21.07 -23.48 1.46
CA ARG A 283 -22.08 -23.05 2.44
C ARG A 283 -23.18 -24.12 2.49
N PRO A 284 -23.66 -24.53 3.67
CA PRO A 284 -24.98 -25.13 3.77
C PRO A 284 -25.97 -24.08 3.25
N SER A 285 -26.82 -24.52 2.32
CA SER A 285 -27.97 -23.76 1.79
C SER A 285 -28.84 -23.19 2.89
#